data_AF-A0AA36GHP4-F1
#
_entry.id   AF-A0AA36GHP4-F1
#
_cell.length_a   1.000
_cell.length_b   1.000
_cell.length_c   1.000
_cell.angle_alpha   90.00
_cell.angle_beta   90.00
_cell.angle_gamma   90.00
#
_symmetry.space_group_name_H-M   'P 1'
#
loop_
_entity.id
_entity.type
_entity.pdbx_description
1 polymer ?
#
loop_
_entity_poly.entity_id
_entity_poly.type
_entity_poly.pdbx_seq_one_letter_code
_entity_poly.pdbx_strand_id
1 'polypeptide(L)'
;MTLTTEELEACQRTIGLAKAEGHPYVQHLFNVHRWVTAYEGDEAAAAEVLRRHLNLREVMGWDGWPEETVGFDERVDQYAPLSILGQNRDDDNKVVLFEQSGKIDIHGLIDNVKVTSFMRAKFRLMERIHRRVIEMEKATGRQSGGLLVMDLEGLEFKPALLSLLAGPYRIMWGTLFEQYPQLIRHIVIVRAPKFVNLLYSTCIPFIPNDYRSRMEICSSSDPSSTLLKHISSTTLPKEYGGEARDGADNFELVEIPAPAHPFPTSKNEDIELDTVSISAGSTLIKKYKWEAGTSLRFQMRHSQEFQFFVYYSPVETKERADWQEIYAGCERPALRLIDDWHWVAPKSGFYFLSFGNEKAWFFSINVHYRISRLQDGAEVPEKAIE
;
A
#
# COMPACT_ATOMS: atom_id res chain seq x y z
N MET A 1 13.41 7.53 19.48
CA MET A 1 14.22 8.73 19.78
C MET A 1 13.29 9.93 19.94
N THR A 2 13.60 10.92 20.77
CA THR A 2 12.90 12.21 20.75
C THR A 2 13.43 13.07 19.62
N LEU A 3 12.61 13.95 19.03
CA LEU A 3 13.10 14.91 18.05
C LEU A 3 13.98 15.96 18.75
N THR A 4 15.10 16.28 18.12
CA THR A 4 15.94 17.43 18.44
C THR A 4 15.24 18.74 18.05
N THR A 5 15.75 19.87 18.54
CA THR A 5 15.24 21.20 18.16
C THR A 5 15.30 21.42 16.65
N GLU A 6 16.40 21.01 16.01
CA GLU A 6 16.58 21.15 14.57
C GLU A 6 15.57 20.31 13.76
N GLU A 7 15.32 19.06 14.17
CA GLU A 7 14.32 18.20 13.53
C GLU A 7 12.89 18.74 13.72
N LEU A 8 12.58 19.34 14.88
CA LEU A 8 11.29 20.00 15.13
C LEU A 8 11.11 21.20 14.21
N GLU A 9 12.13 22.04 14.06
CA GLU A 9 12.08 23.20 13.17
C GLU A 9 11.95 22.78 11.70
N ALA A 10 12.68 21.74 11.27
CA ALA A 10 12.55 21.17 9.93
C ALA A 10 11.11 20.70 9.66
N CYS A 11 10.49 20.00 10.62
CA CYS A 11 9.09 19.61 10.49
C CYS A 11 8.16 20.82 10.31
N GLN A 12 8.36 21.90 11.07
CA GLN A 12 7.53 23.12 10.95
C GLN A 12 7.70 23.79 9.58
N ARG A 13 8.94 23.89 9.08
CA ARG A 13 9.20 24.43 7.74
C ARG A 13 8.56 23.57 6.65
N THR A 14 8.69 22.25 6.74
CA THR A 14 8.03 21.32 5.81
C THR A 14 6.50 21.45 5.83
N ILE A 15 5.88 21.63 7.01
CA ILE A 15 4.42 21.88 7.12
C ILE A 15 4.03 23.15 6.36
N GLY A 16 4.77 24.24 6.54
CA GLY A 16 4.50 25.51 5.86
C GLY A 16 4.69 25.43 4.35
N LEU A 17 5.75 24.76 3.89
CA LEU A 17 5.98 24.51 2.46
C LEU A 17 4.87 23.65 1.83
N ALA A 18 4.35 22.67 2.58
CA ALA A 18 3.25 21.81 2.14
C ALA A 18 1.88 22.53 2.19
N LYS A 19 1.80 23.72 2.83
CA LYS A 19 0.56 24.45 3.14
C LYS A 19 -0.43 23.59 3.93
N ALA A 20 0.10 22.86 4.91
CA ALA A 20 -0.64 21.86 5.67
C ALA A 20 -1.00 22.32 7.09
N GLU A 21 -0.87 23.62 7.39
CA GLU A 21 -1.18 24.17 8.70
C GLU A 21 -2.61 23.84 9.12
N GLY A 22 -2.76 23.21 10.28
CA GLY A 22 -4.07 22.80 10.83
C GLY A 22 -4.54 21.40 10.43
N HIS A 23 -3.90 20.72 9.46
CA HIS A 23 -4.27 19.36 9.10
C HIS A 23 -4.01 18.39 10.28
N PRO A 24 -4.97 17.54 10.71
CA PRO A 24 -4.79 16.66 11.88
C PRO A 24 -3.56 15.75 11.80
N TYR A 25 -3.27 15.19 10.62
CA TYR A 25 -2.10 14.35 10.37
C TYR A 25 -0.77 15.01 10.77
N VAL A 26 -0.58 16.31 10.51
CA VAL A 26 0.69 17.00 10.78
C VAL A 26 0.83 17.51 12.21
N GLN A 27 -0.24 17.42 13.02
CA GLN A 27 -0.18 17.76 14.45
C GLN A 27 0.71 16.77 15.22
N HIS A 28 0.82 15.53 14.73
CA HIS A 28 1.75 14.54 15.25
C HIS A 28 3.09 14.64 14.51
N LEU A 29 4.02 15.45 15.01
CA LEU A 29 5.25 15.82 14.28
C LEU A 29 6.14 14.64 13.86
N PHE A 30 6.06 13.49 14.55
CA PHE A 30 6.76 12.29 14.10
C PHE A 30 6.31 11.82 12.71
N ASN A 31 5.06 12.10 12.30
CA ASN A 31 4.60 11.87 10.94
C ASN A 31 5.40 12.71 9.95
N VAL A 32 5.50 14.01 10.19
CA VAL A 32 6.25 14.92 9.32
C VAL A 32 7.73 14.56 9.28
N HIS A 33 8.31 14.21 10.43
CA HIS A 33 9.70 13.79 10.52
C HIS A 33 10.02 12.57 9.63
N ARG A 34 9.08 11.62 9.48
CA ARG A 34 9.25 10.48 8.57
C ARG A 34 9.41 10.91 7.11
N TRP A 35 8.66 11.91 6.68
CA TRP A 35 8.80 12.48 5.34
C TRP A 35 10.15 13.17 5.19
N VAL A 36 10.53 14.06 6.11
CA VAL A 36 11.84 14.73 6.08
C VAL A 36 12.99 13.73 6.03
N THR A 37 12.93 12.67 6.86
CA THR A 37 13.94 11.59 6.88
C THR A 37 14.00 10.86 5.53
N ALA A 38 12.86 10.54 4.92
CA ALA A 38 12.80 9.78 3.67
C ALA A 38 13.33 10.54 2.46
N TYR A 39 13.30 11.88 2.54
CA TYR A 39 13.87 12.78 1.53
C TYR A 39 15.21 13.36 1.97
N GLU A 40 15.92 12.67 2.87
CA GLU A 40 17.30 12.98 3.27
C GLU A 40 17.50 14.42 3.79
N GLY A 41 16.46 14.99 4.42
CA GLY A 41 16.47 16.37 4.92
C GLY A 41 16.07 17.43 3.89
N ASP A 42 15.76 17.07 2.64
CA ASP A 42 15.18 17.99 1.66
C ASP A 42 13.73 18.30 2.01
N GLU A 43 13.54 19.41 2.74
CA GLU A 43 12.23 19.87 3.21
C GLU A 43 11.27 20.24 2.08
N ALA A 44 11.78 20.70 0.93
CA ALA A 44 10.95 21.09 -0.20
C ALA A 44 10.42 19.85 -0.94
N ALA A 45 11.29 18.87 -1.20
CA ALA A 45 10.89 17.59 -1.77
C ALA A 45 9.94 16.84 -0.82
N ALA A 46 10.25 16.81 0.48
CA ALA A 46 9.36 16.21 1.49
C ALA A 46 7.99 16.89 1.52
N ALA A 47 7.94 18.22 1.45
CA ALA A 47 6.70 18.99 1.45
C ALA A 47 5.83 18.72 0.22
N GLU A 48 6.43 18.57 -0.96
CA GLU A 48 5.71 18.26 -2.19
C GLU A 48 4.97 16.92 -2.08
N VAL A 49 5.66 15.88 -1.62
CA VAL A 49 5.07 14.53 -1.52
C VAL A 49 4.14 14.42 -0.31
N LEU A 50 4.44 15.07 0.81
CA LEU A 50 3.53 15.19 1.94
C LEU A 50 2.21 15.84 1.50
N ARG A 51 2.25 16.95 0.76
CA ARG A 51 1.04 17.61 0.26
C ARG A 51 0.19 16.68 -0.60
N ARG A 52 0.82 15.88 -1.48
CA ARG A 52 0.11 14.85 -2.26
C ARG A 52 -0.50 13.79 -1.34
N HIS A 53 0.26 13.28 -0.37
CA HIS A 53 -0.25 12.32 0.61
C HIS A 53 -1.49 12.84 1.35
N LEU A 54 -1.46 14.08 1.85
CA LEU A 54 -2.60 14.69 2.56
C LEU A 54 -3.84 14.80 1.66
N ASN A 55 -3.68 15.22 0.40
CA ASN A 55 -4.77 15.21 -0.57
C ASN A 55 -5.34 13.79 -0.76
N LEU A 56 -4.48 12.76 -0.84
CA LEU A 56 -4.92 11.37 -0.94
C LEU A 56 -5.68 10.88 0.29
N ARG A 57 -5.23 11.25 1.49
CA ARG A 57 -5.94 10.93 2.75
C ARG A 57 -7.37 11.47 2.72
N GLU A 58 -7.55 12.71 2.28
CA GLU A 58 -8.85 13.38 2.21
C GLU A 58 -9.76 12.70 1.17
N VAL A 59 -9.30 12.54 -0.08
CA VAL A 59 -10.14 12.02 -1.17
C VAL A 59 -10.50 10.54 -0.98
N MET A 60 -9.65 9.77 -0.30
CA MET A 60 -9.89 8.36 -0.01
C MET A 60 -10.54 8.11 1.36
N GLY A 61 -10.68 9.16 2.18
CA GLY A 61 -11.24 9.08 3.52
C GLY A 61 -10.45 8.19 4.48
N TRP A 62 -9.12 8.16 4.38
CA TRP A 62 -8.27 7.27 5.20
C TRP A 62 -8.42 7.52 6.69
N ASP A 63 -8.60 8.78 7.10
CA ASP A 63 -8.77 9.17 8.51
C ASP A 63 -10.08 8.62 9.12
N GLY A 64 -11.08 8.29 8.30
CA GLY A 64 -12.39 7.80 8.73
C GLY A 64 -12.62 6.31 8.44
N TRP A 65 -11.59 5.56 8.04
CA TRP A 65 -11.77 4.15 7.70
C TRP A 65 -12.25 3.34 8.90
N PRO A 66 -13.36 2.58 8.76
CA PRO A 66 -13.86 1.74 9.82
C PRO A 66 -12.82 0.66 10.13
N GLU A 67 -12.78 0.28 11.41
CA GLU A 67 -11.87 -0.76 11.90
C GLU A 67 -12.26 -2.15 11.37
N GLU A 68 -13.53 -2.33 11.02
CA GLU A 68 -14.11 -3.57 10.46
C GLU A 68 -14.42 -3.45 8.95
N THR A 69 -14.24 -4.54 8.21
CA THR A 69 -14.42 -4.60 6.75
C THR A 69 -15.88 -4.86 6.36
N VAL A 70 -16.33 -4.27 5.24
CA VAL A 70 -17.68 -4.49 4.69
C VAL A 70 -17.54 -4.98 3.25
N GLY A 71 -17.35 -6.30 3.07
CA GLY A 71 -17.37 -6.93 1.74
C GLY A 71 -16.43 -8.13 1.61
N PHE A 72 -16.72 -9.01 0.65
CA PHE A 72 -15.92 -10.22 0.38
C PHE A 72 -14.56 -9.91 -0.25
N ASP A 73 -14.51 -9.01 -1.24
CA ASP A 73 -13.26 -8.54 -1.85
C ASP A 73 -12.37 -7.76 -0.86
N GLU A 74 -12.94 -7.34 0.28
CA GLU A 74 -12.23 -6.67 1.38
C GLU A 74 -11.70 -7.64 2.45
N ARG A 75 -11.93 -8.96 2.29
CA ARG A 75 -11.39 -10.02 3.17
C ARG A 75 -10.04 -10.56 2.70
N VAL A 76 -9.36 -9.88 1.78
CA VAL A 76 -7.97 -10.18 1.40
C VAL A 76 -7.06 -10.35 2.62
N ASP A 77 -7.30 -9.55 3.67
CA ASP A 77 -6.56 -9.59 4.93
C ASP A 77 -6.72 -10.94 5.68
N GLN A 78 -7.78 -11.73 5.41
CA GLN A 78 -7.94 -13.07 5.98
C GLN A 78 -7.01 -14.10 5.31
N TYR A 79 -6.61 -13.86 4.05
CA TYR A 79 -5.75 -14.74 3.27
C TYR A 79 -4.28 -14.36 3.37
N ALA A 80 -3.98 -13.13 3.78
CA ALA A 80 -2.63 -12.63 4.02
C ALA A 80 -2.59 -11.76 5.29
N PRO A 81 -2.89 -12.33 6.48
CA PRO A 81 -2.97 -11.58 7.71
C PRO A 81 -1.58 -11.13 8.18
N LEU A 82 -1.58 -9.98 8.85
CA LEU A 82 -0.45 -9.46 9.59
C LEU A 82 -0.89 -9.25 11.04
N SER A 83 -0.15 -9.84 11.97
CA SER A 83 -0.36 -9.61 13.40
C SER A 83 0.36 -8.34 13.83
N ILE A 84 -0.32 -7.51 14.62
CA ILE A 84 0.25 -6.27 15.19
C ILE A 84 0.34 -6.47 16.70
N LEU A 85 1.55 -6.74 17.18
CA LEU A 85 1.81 -7.05 18.59
C LEU A 85 2.22 -5.78 19.36
N GLY A 86 2.75 -5.97 20.57
CA GLY A 86 3.24 -4.91 21.43
C GLY A 86 4.59 -4.30 21.00
N GLN A 87 5.17 -3.55 21.93
CA GLN A 87 6.49 -2.95 21.79
C GLN A 87 7.58 -4.02 21.70
N ASN A 88 8.55 -3.84 20.81
CA ASN A 88 9.66 -4.78 20.65
C ASN A 88 10.58 -4.76 21.86
N ARG A 89 11.04 -3.58 22.29
CA ARG A 89 11.89 -3.36 23.46
C ARG A 89 11.72 -1.93 23.97
N ASP A 90 11.95 -1.73 25.26
CA ASP A 90 11.86 -0.41 25.89
C ASP A 90 12.86 0.59 25.28
N ASP A 91 14.05 0.15 24.91
CA ASP A 91 15.12 1.01 24.38
C ASP A 91 14.94 1.36 22.89
N ASP A 92 14.26 0.52 22.11
CA ASP A 92 14.09 0.69 20.67
C ASP A 92 12.72 1.26 20.25
N ASN A 93 11.66 0.94 21.01
CA ASN A 93 10.32 1.53 20.86
C ASN A 93 9.59 1.24 19.54
N LYS A 94 9.88 0.14 18.84
CA LYS A 94 9.15 -0.28 17.63
C LYS A 94 7.94 -1.15 17.99
N VAL A 95 6.92 -1.12 17.16
CA VAL A 95 5.78 -2.04 17.20
C VAL A 95 6.17 -3.31 16.45
N VAL A 96 5.99 -4.49 17.06
CA VAL A 96 6.27 -5.76 16.39
C VAL A 96 5.13 -6.10 15.43
N LEU A 97 5.47 -6.33 14.16
CA LEU A 97 4.58 -6.75 13.10
C LEU A 97 4.99 -8.18 12.71
N PHE A 98 4.03 -9.10 12.63
CA PHE A 98 4.34 -10.51 12.39
C PHE A 98 3.54 -11.03 11.18
N GLU A 99 4.26 -11.51 10.16
CA GLU A 99 3.68 -12.12 8.94
C GLU A 99 4.20 -13.55 8.79
N GLN A 100 3.32 -14.53 8.64
CA GLN A 100 3.70 -15.91 8.31
C GLN A 100 3.66 -16.12 6.79
N SER A 101 4.50 -15.40 6.06
CA SER A 101 4.47 -15.33 4.59
C SER A 101 4.58 -16.69 3.91
N GLY A 102 5.29 -17.65 4.51
CA GLY A 102 5.44 -19.00 3.95
C GLY A 102 4.17 -19.84 3.95
N LYS A 103 3.15 -19.44 4.73
CA LYS A 103 1.83 -20.10 4.78
C LYS A 103 0.79 -19.44 3.87
N ILE A 104 1.12 -18.32 3.24
CA ILE A 104 0.20 -17.58 2.36
C ILE A 104 0.14 -18.26 1.00
N ASP A 105 -1.06 -18.59 0.50
CA ASP A 105 -1.26 -18.99 -0.90
C ASP A 105 -1.19 -17.76 -1.82
N ILE A 106 0.04 -17.28 -2.02
CA ILE A 106 0.33 -16.09 -2.82
C ILE A 106 -0.21 -16.27 -4.26
N HIS A 107 -0.11 -17.48 -4.83
CA HIS A 107 -0.59 -17.73 -6.18
C HIS A 107 -2.11 -17.66 -6.28
N GLY A 108 -2.81 -18.34 -5.37
CA GLY A 108 -4.27 -18.27 -5.29
C GLY A 108 -4.75 -16.83 -5.10
N LEU A 109 -4.09 -16.06 -4.23
CA LEU A 109 -4.42 -14.66 -3.98
C LEU A 109 -4.34 -13.80 -5.25
N ILE A 110 -3.21 -13.82 -5.96
CA ILE A 110 -3.00 -12.97 -7.15
C ILE A 110 -3.88 -13.38 -8.33
N ASP A 111 -4.11 -14.67 -8.52
CA ASP A 111 -4.92 -15.15 -9.64
C ASP A 111 -6.40 -14.80 -9.46
N ASN A 112 -6.84 -14.45 -8.23
CA ASN A 112 -8.24 -14.31 -7.88
C ASN A 112 -8.61 -12.99 -7.18
N VAL A 113 -7.67 -12.06 -7.03
CA VAL A 113 -7.94 -10.73 -6.45
C VAL A 113 -8.01 -9.64 -7.52
N LYS A 114 -8.93 -8.69 -7.33
CA LYS A 114 -9.03 -7.47 -8.12
C LYS A 114 -8.02 -6.43 -7.62
N VAL A 115 -7.38 -5.70 -8.53
CA VAL A 115 -6.32 -4.73 -8.21
C VAL A 115 -6.79 -3.69 -7.20
N THR A 116 -7.95 -3.07 -7.42
CA THR A 116 -8.46 -2.00 -6.54
C THR A 116 -8.73 -2.53 -5.14
N SER A 117 -9.41 -3.66 -5.01
CA SER A 117 -9.73 -4.26 -3.71
C SER A 117 -8.46 -4.69 -2.96
N PHE A 118 -7.50 -5.29 -3.67
CA PHE A 118 -6.21 -5.68 -3.12
C PHE A 118 -5.45 -4.48 -2.54
N MET A 119 -5.28 -3.42 -3.34
CA MET A 119 -4.57 -2.21 -2.89
C MET A 119 -5.28 -1.53 -1.72
N ARG A 120 -6.62 -1.46 -1.74
CA ARG A 120 -7.40 -0.90 -0.62
C ARG A 120 -7.19 -1.68 0.67
N ALA A 121 -7.18 -3.01 0.63
CA ALA A 121 -6.89 -3.85 1.79
C ALA A 121 -5.48 -3.56 2.34
N LYS A 122 -4.47 -3.46 1.46
CA LYS A 122 -3.11 -3.13 1.87
C LYS A 122 -2.96 -1.74 2.46
N PHE A 123 -3.63 -0.72 1.91
CA PHE A 123 -3.68 0.59 2.53
C PHE A 123 -4.33 0.55 3.91
N ARG A 124 -5.44 -0.17 4.08
CA ARG A 124 -6.09 -0.33 5.40
C ARG A 124 -5.15 -0.96 6.43
N LEU A 125 -4.40 -1.97 6.00
CA LEU A 125 -3.38 -2.58 6.84
C LEU A 125 -2.31 -1.56 7.26
N MET A 126 -1.81 -0.75 6.32
CA MET A 126 -0.83 0.30 6.64
C MET A 126 -1.39 1.36 7.59
N GLU A 127 -2.66 1.78 7.44
CA GLU A 127 -3.32 2.68 8.39
C GLU A 127 -3.47 2.05 9.79
N ARG A 128 -3.76 0.75 9.89
CA ARG A 128 -3.78 0.04 11.18
C ARG A 128 -2.40 0.04 11.85
N ILE A 129 -1.34 -0.25 11.08
CA ILE A 129 0.05 -0.18 11.57
C ILE A 129 0.37 1.25 12.01
N HIS A 130 0.02 2.25 11.19
CA HIS A 130 0.28 3.65 11.47
C HIS A 130 -0.39 4.12 12.76
N ARG A 131 -1.66 3.76 12.97
CA ARG A 131 -2.37 4.03 14.24
C ARG A 131 -1.66 3.44 15.44
N ARG A 132 -1.28 2.15 15.39
CA ARG A 132 -0.56 1.50 16.50
C ARG A 132 0.81 2.15 16.76
N VAL A 133 1.51 2.56 15.71
CA VAL A 133 2.76 3.31 15.82
C VAL A 133 2.53 4.66 16.50
N ILE A 134 1.51 5.42 16.10
CA ILE A 134 1.16 6.70 16.75
C ILE A 134 0.79 6.50 18.23
N GLU A 135 0.03 5.46 18.56
CA GLU A 135 -0.31 5.10 19.95
C GLU A 135 0.96 4.87 20.78
N MET A 136 1.91 4.11 20.24
CA MET A 136 3.21 3.88 20.88
C MET A 136 4.01 5.17 21.06
N GLU A 137 4.01 6.05 20.07
CA GLU A 137 4.69 7.34 20.13
C GLU A 137 4.11 8.27 21.19
N LYS A 138 2.77 8.31 21.29
CA LYS A 138 2.08 9.08 22.33
C LYS A 138 2.35 8.53 23.72
N ALA A 139 2.36 7.20 23.88
CA ALA A 139 2.61 6.56 25.16
C ALA A 139 4.04 6.79 25.66
N THR A 140 5.02 6.85 24.76
CA THR A 140 6.45 6.86 25.12
C THR A 140 7.13 8.21 24.91
N GLY A 141 6.50 9.15 24.19
CA GLY A 141 7.09 10.43 23.81
C GLY A 141 8.27 10.32 22.82
N ARG A 142 8.52 9.13 22.28
CA ARG A 142 9.65 8.84 21.37
C ARG A 142 9.12 8.35 20.03
N GLN A 143 9.80 8.72 18.94
CA GLN A 143 9.48 8.20 17.61
C GLN A 143 9.53 6.68 17.60
N SER A 144 8.58 6.08 16.90
CA SER A 144 8.38 4.64 16.73
C SER A 144 8.30 4.28 15.24
N GLY A 145 8.16 2.99 14.97
CA GLY A 145 7.93 2.39 13.67
C GLY A 145 7.68 0.89 13.81
N GLY A 146 7.50 0.19 12.69
CA GLY A 146 7.31 -1.26 12.66
C GLY A 146 8.64 -2.03 12.63
N LEU A 147 8.74 -3.09 13.40
CA LEU A 147 9.67 -4.20 13.19
C LEU A 147 8.88 -5.35 12.58
N LEU A 148 9.07 -5.59 11.28
CA LEU A 148 8.39 -6.64 10.54
C LEU A 148 9.18 -7.95 10.62
N VAL A 149 8.62 -8.97 11.27
CA VAL A 149 9.09 -10.35 11.18
C VAL A 149 8.34 -11.05 10.06
N MET A 150 9.08 -11.54 9.07
CA MET A 150 8.55 -12.34 7.96
C MET A 150 9.01 -13.78 8.12
N ASP A 151 8.09 -14.67 8.42
CA ASP A 151 8.35 -16.09 8.55
C ASP A 151 8.06 -16.82 7.24
N LEU A 152 9.10 -17.38 6.64
CA LEU A 152 9.04 -18.06 5.34
C LEU A 152 8.91 -19.59 5.46
N GLU A 153 8.69 -20.13 6.66
CA GLU A 153 8.43 -21.56 6.84
C GLU A 153 7.22 -22.00 6.01
N GLY A 154 7.39 -23.06 5.22
CA GLY A 154 6.35 -23.58 4.33
C GLY A 154 6.33 -22.96 2.93
N LEU A 155 7.15 -21.93 2.66
CA LEU A 155 7.21 -21.33 1.33
C LEU A 155 7.68 -22.33 0.28
N GLU A 156 6.84 -22.57 -0.73
CA GLU A 156 7.17 -23.43 -1.86
C GLU A 156 7.72 -22.63 -3.05
N PHE A 157 8.78 -23.13 -3.70
CA PHE A 157 9.28 -22.50 -4.90
C PHE A 157 8.43 -22.87 -6.12
N LYS A 158 7.82 -21.87 -6.74
CA LYS A 158 7.22 -21.97 -8.07
C LYS A 158 7.86 -20.89 -8.96
N PRO A 159 8.25 -21.18 -10.22
CA PRO A 159 8.89 -20.17 -11.08
C PRO A 159 8.08 -18.88 -11.23
N ALA A 160 6.75 -18.98 -11.21
CA ALA A 160 5.84 -17.84 -11.25
C ALA A 160 6.02 -16.86 -10.06
N LEU A 161 6.59 -17.30 -8.94
CA LEU A 161 6.90 -16.44 -7.79
C LEU A 161 7.92 -15.35 -8.17
N LEU A 162 8.87 -15.65 -9.06
CA LEU A 162 9.86 -14.66 -9.52
C LEU A 162 9.19 -13.56 -10.34
N SER A 163 8.34 -13.94 -11.29
CA SER A 163 7.57 -12.99 -12.12
C SER A 163 6.65 -12.13 -11.26
N LEU A 164 6.07 -12.73 -10.23
CA LEU A 164 5.23 -12.00 -9.30
C LEU A 164 5.99 -10.93 -8.51
N LEU A 165 7.13 -11.33 -7.93
CA LEU A 165 7.98 -10.44 -7.14
C LEU A 165 8.50 -9.27 -7.98
N ALA A 166 8.90 -9.54 -9.23
CA ALA A 166 9.39 -8.52 -10.16
C ALA A 166 8.28 -7.60 -10.73
N GLY A 167 7.02 -8.05 -10.74
CA GLY A 167 5.87 -7.33 -11.28
C GLY A 167 4.93 -6.81 -10.19
N PRO A 168 3.78 -7.48 -9.94
CA PRO A 168 2.75 -6.95 -9.04
C PRO A 168 3.20 -6.59 -7.62
N TYR A 169 4.06 -7.41 -7.01
CA TYR A 169 4.51 -7.16 -5.63
C TYR A 169 5.45 -5.95 -5.54
N ARG A 170 6.32 -5.77 -6.53
CA ARG A 170 7.18 -4.59 -6.63
C ARG A 170 6.35 -3.31 -6.67
N ILE A 171 5.32 -3.27 -7.50
CA ILE A 171 4.45 -2.10 -7.66
C ILE A 171 3.68 -1.81 -6.37
N MET A 172 3.10 -2.85 -5.78
CA MET A 172 2.38 -2.74 -4.50
C MET A 172 3.30 -2.16 -3.42
N TRP A 173 4.44 -2.79 -3.13
CA TRP A 173 5.36 -2.34 -2.09
C TRP A 173 5.93 -0.96 -2.38
N GLY A 174 6.27 -0.66 -3.64
CA GLY A 174 6.70 0.68 -4.05
C GLY A 174 5.66 1.75 -3.70
N THR A 175 4.39 1.49 -4.03
CA THR A 175 3.27 2.39 -3.71
C THR A 175 3.10 2.54 -2.19
N LEU A 176 3.18 1.46 -1.41
CA LEU A 176 3.04 1.52 0.04
C LEU A 176 4.20 2.27 0.69
N PHE A 177 5.44 2.06 0.26
CA PHE A 177 6.61 2.78 0.81
C PHE A 177 6.61 4.27 0.45
N GLU A 178 6.06 4.64 -0.70
CA GLU A 178 5.86 6.04 -1.08
C GLU A 178 4.83 6.73 -0.17
N GLN A 179 3.76 6.03 0.21
CA GLN A 179 2.68 6.60 1.03
C GLN A 179 2.92 6.51 2.54
N TYR A 180 3.79 5.59 2.98
CA TYR A 180 4.13 5.38 4.40
C TYR A 180 5.65 5.30 4.60
N PRO A 181 6.38 6.36 4.21
CA PRO A 181 7.83 6.36 4.34
C PRO A 181 8.23 6.18 5.80
N GLN A 182 9.31 5.44 6.04
CA GLN A 182 9.87 5.22 7.38
C GLN A 182 8.89 4.61 8.40
N LEU A 183 7.73 4.10 7.98
CA LEU A 183 6.79 3.45 8.89
C LEU A 183 7.33 2.09 9.32
N ILE A 184 7.75 1.25 8.36
CA ILE A 184 8.48 0.00 8.64
C ILE A 184 9.97 0.36 8.73
N ARG A 185 10.57 0.10 9.90
CA ARG A 185 11.95 0.51 10.21
C ARG A 185 12.94 -0.64 10.34
N HIS A 186 12.46 -1.88 10.42
CA HIS A 186 13.32 -3.05 10.47
C HIS A 186 12.55 -4.25 9.91
N ILE A 187 13.18 -5.06 9.07
CA ILE A 187 12.61 -6.30 8.52
C ILE A 187 13.52 -7.47 8.91
N VAL A 188 12.98 -8.48 9.59
CA VAL A 188 13.69 -9.69 9.97
C VAL A 188 13.02 -10.88 9.30
N ILE A 189 13.73 -11.53 8.38
CA ILE A 189 13.27 -12.72 7.67
C ILE A 189 13.75 -13.96 8.42
N VAL A 190 12.84 -14.86 8.77
CA VAL A 190 13.13 -16.08 9.54
C VAL A 190 12.70 -17.34 8.80
N ARG A 191 13.34 -18.47 9.14
CA ARG A 191 13.08 -19.80 8.56
C ARG A 191 13.07 -19.78 7.03
N ALA A 192 13.99 -19.01 6.45
CA ALA A 192 14.09 -18.83 5.02
C ALA A 192 14.44 -20.14 4.30
N PRO A 193 13.75 -20.48 3.18
CA PRO A 193 14.08 -21.68 2.43
C PRO A 193 15.41 -21.53 1.68
N LYS A 194 15.99 -22.65 1.22
CA LYS A 194 17.30 -22.66 0.52
C LYS A 194 17.35 -21.75 -0.72
N PHE A 195 16.21 -21.51 -1.36
CA PHE A 195 16.10 -20.66 -2.54
C PHE A 195 15.84 -19.17 -2.23
N VAL A 196 15.87 -18.75 -0.95
CA VAL A 196 15.62 -17.34 -0.57
C VAL A 196 16.56 -16.36 -1.28
N ASN A 197 17.82 -16.76 -1.50
CA ASN A 197 18.79 -15.91 -2.20
C ASN A 197 18.36 -15.58 -3.63
N LEU A 198 17.67 -16.51 -4.31
CA LEU A 198 17.10 -16.27 -5.63
C LEU A 198 15.95 -15.25 -5.57
N LEU A 199 15.07 -15.38 -4.58
CA LEU A 199 13.99 -14.40 -4.36
C LEU A 199 14.55 -13.02 -4.02
N TYR A 200 15.50 -12.97 -3.10
CA TYR A 200 16.20 -11.75 -2.71
C TYR A 200 16.84 -11.07 -3.93
N SER A 201 17.58 -11.81 -4.76
CA SER A 201 18.19 -11.26 -5.98
C SER A 201 17.18 -10.70 -6.98
N THR A 202 15.95 -11.21 -6.97
CA THR A 202 14.86 -10.75 -7.83
C THR A 202 14.23 -9.46 -7.30
N CYS A 203 14.04 -9.35 -5.99
CA CYS A 203 13.43 -8.18 -5.36
C CYS A 203 14.41 -7.02 -5.17
N ILE A 204 15.68 -7.33 -4.87
CA ILE A 204 16.64 -6.34 -4.39
C ILE A 204 16.76 -5.13 -5.29
N PRO A 205 16.77 -5.20 -6.64
CA PRO A 205 16.95 -4.03 -7.50
C PRO A 205 15.89 -2.95 -7.28
N PHE A 206 14.72 -3.31 -6.77
CA PHE A 206 13.56 -2.44 -6.64
C PHE A 206 13.30 -1.95 -5.21
N ILE A 207 14.02 -2.50 -4.23
CA ILE A 207 13.93 -2.04 -2.84
C ILE A 207 14.84 -0.82 -2.68
N PRO A 208 14.37 0.32 -2.13
CA PRO A 208 15.24 1.47 -1.89
C PRO A 208 16.38 1.14 -0.91
N ASN A 209 17.55 1.75 -1.09
CA ASN A 209 18.76 1.41 -0.32
C ASN A 209 18.56 1.51 1.21
N ASP A 210 17.80 2.51 1.68
CA ASP A 210 17.45 2.67 3.09
C ASP A 210 16.65 1.49 3.67
N TYR A 211 15.81 0.83 2.87
CA TYR A 211 15.13 -0.39 3.33
C TYR A 211 16.06 -1.60 3.29
N ARG A 212 16.99 -1.66 2.32
CA ARG A 212 17.98 -2.76 2.23
C ARG A 212 18.90 -2.82 3.45
N SER A 213 19.36 -1.67 3.93
CA SER A 213 20.26 -1.59 5.09
C SER A 213 19.57 -2.00 6.40
N ARG A 214 18.24 -2.05 6.42
CA ARG A 214 17.39 -2.38 7.57
C ARG A 214 16.68 -3.71 7.40
N MET A 215 17.24 -4.62 6.60
CA MET A 215 16.73 -5.97 6.42
C MET A 215 17.78 -7.00 6.86
N GLU A 216 17.36 -7.93 7.71
CA GLU A 216 18.18 -9.04 8.21
C GLU A 216 17.54 -10.37 7.81
N ILE A 217 18.32 -11.28 7.21
CA ILE A 217 17.88 -12.64 6.94
C ILE A 217 18.56 -13.56 7.96
N CYS A 218 17.76 -14.18 8.82
CA CYS A 218 18.25 -15.15 9.79
C CYS A 218 18.80 -16.39 9.08
N SER A 219 20.08 -16.68 9.29
CA SER A 219 20.75 -17.85 8.71
C SER A 219 20.48 -19.16 9.46
N SER A 220 20.09 -19.06 10.73
CA SER A 220 19.72 -20.19 11.59
C SER A 220 18.31 -20.68 11.28
N SER A 221 18.11 -22.01 11.33
CA SER A 221 16.79 -22.63 11.29
C SER A 221 15.95 -22.33 12.53
N ASP A 222 16.61 -22.15 13.69
CA ASP A 222 15.99 -21.64 14.90
C ASP A 222 16.18 -20.11 14.96
N PRO A 223 15.10 -19.32 14.80
CA PRO A 223 15.18 -17.88 14.77
C PRO A 223 15.24 -17.23 16.16
N SER A 224 15.07 -17.99 17.24
CA SER A 224 14.87 -17.48 18.60
C SER A 224 15.98 -16.52 19.03
N SER A 225 17.24 -16.94 18.86
CA SER A 225 18.40 -16.13 19.25
C SER A 225 18.54 -14.83 18.45
N THR A 226 18.09 -14.80 17.19
CA THR A 226 18.08 -13.60 16.35
C THR A 226 16.95 -12.67 16.76
N LEU A 227 15.75 -13.22 16.93
CA LEU A 227 14.57 -12.43 17.31
C LEU A 227 14.72 -11.82 18.71
N LEU A 228 15.28 -12.55 19.68
CA LEU A 228 15.52 -12.05 21.05
C LEU A 228 16.54 -10.89 21.13
N LYS A 229 17.36 -10.67 20.09
CA LYS A 229 18.20 -9.45 20.00
C LYS A 229 17.35 -8.21 19.78
N HIS A 230 16.22 -8.35 19.09
CA HIS A 230 15.40 -7.23 18.63
C HIS A 230 14.04 -7.13 19.31
N ILE A 231 13.57 -8.20 19.96
CA ILE A 231 12.25 -8.32 20.59
C ILE A 231 12.43 -8.91 21.98
N SER A 232 11.82 -8.29 22.99
CA SER A 232 11.76 -8.80 24.37
C SER A 232 11.08 -10.17 24.40
N SER A 233 11.54 -11.06 25.27
CA SER A 233 10.91 -12.38 25.46
C SER A 233 9.42 -12.24 25.79
N THR A 234 9.02 -11.21 26.55
CA THR A 234 7.64 -10.96 26.95
C THR A 234 6.71 -10.57 25.79
N THR A 235 7.25 -10.03 24.70
CA THR A 235 6.48 -9.67 23.48
C THR A 235 6.58 -10.75 22.42
N LEU A 236 7.69 -11.49 22.39
CA LEU A 236 7.93 -12.54 21.40
C LEU A 236 7.05 -13.77 21.65
N PRO A 237 6.37 -14.33 20.64
CA PRO A 237 5.60 -15.55 20.84
C PRO A 237 6.45 -16.75 21.22
N LYS A 238 5.85 -17.69 21.96
CA LYS A 238 6.54 -18.92 22.41
C LYS A 238 7.09 -19.77 21.26
N GLU A 239 6.36 -19.85 20.15
CA GLU A 239 6.80 -20.59 18.95
C GLU A 239 8.11 -20.06 18.35
N TYR A 240 8.47 -18.81 18.65
CA TYR A 240 9.69 -18.16 18.20
C TYR A 240 10.70 -17.96 19.34
N GLY A 241 10.53 -18.67 20.45
CA GLY A 241 11.46 -18.67 21.59
C GLY A 241 11.21 -17.59 22.65
N GLY A 242 10.04 -16.96 22.65
CA GLY A 242 9.62 -16.00 23.67
C GLY A 242 8.72 -16.58 24.76
N GLU A 243 8.05 -15.69 25.48
CA GLU A 243 7.20 -15.96 26.64
C GLU A 243 5.78 -15.40 26.49
N ALA A 244 5.51 -14.63 25.43
CA ALA A 244 4.19 -14.05 25.18
C ALA A 244 3.11 -15.13 25.08
N ARG A 245 1.93 -14.85 25.67
CA ARG A 245 0.78 -15.76 25.69
C ARG A 245 -0.38 -15.14 24.91
N ASP A 246 -1.16 -15.96 24.23
CA ASP A 246 -2.41 -15.56 23.60
C ASP A 246 -3.36 -14.92 24.63
N GLY A 247 -3.92 -13.76 24.29
CA GLY A 247 -4.86 -13.01 25.14
C GLY A 247 -4.21 -12.11 26.21
N ALA A 248 -2.90 -11.89 26.17
CA ALA A 248 -2.28 -10.78 26.91
C ALA A 248 -2.62 -9.43 26.26
N ASP A 249 -2.69 -8.34 27.04
CA ASP A 249 -2.95 -7.00 26.51
C ASP A 249 -2.01 -6.69 25.33
N ASN A 250 -2.57 -6.37 24.16
CA ASN A 250 -1.86 -6.09 22.90
C ASN A 250 -1.18 -7.27 22.20
N PHE A 251 -1.64 -8.51 22.45
CA PHE A 251 -1.16 -9.69 21.74
C PHE A 251 -2.31 -10.46 21.07
N GLU A 252 -2.44 -10.28 19.76
CA GLU A 252 -3.24 -11.15 18.90
C GLU A 252 -2.35 -11.67 17.77
N LEU A 253 -1.80 -12.87 17.95
CA LEU A 253 -1.32 -13.64 16.82
C LEU A 253 -2.54 -14.11 16.04
N VAL A 254 -2.70 -13.60 14.83
CA VAL A 254 -3.71 -14.10 13.91
C VAL A 254 -3.18 -15.43 13.37
N GLU A 255 -3.71 -16.54 13.88
CA GLU A 255 -3.43 -17.85 13.29
C GLU A 255 -3.85 -17.82 11.81
N ILE A 256 -2.90 -18.13 10.92
CA ILE A 256 -3.23 -18.41 9.52
C ILE A 256 -3.77 -19.84 9.51
N PRO A 257 -5.07 -20.06 9.23
CA PRO A 257 -5.57 -21.41 9.08
C PRO A 257 -4.77 -22.09 7.96
N ALA A 258 -4.37 -23.36 8.15
CA ALA A 258 -3.82 -24.18 7.06
C ALA A 258 -4.70 -23.98 5.81
N PRO A 259 -4.12 -23.74 4.62
CA PRO A 259 -4.71 -22.91 3.56
C PRO A 259 -6.22 -23.05 3.52
N ALA A 260 -6.91 -22.09 4.15
CA ALA A 260 -8.26 -22.29 4.70
C ALA A 260 -9.20 -22.93 3.69
N HIS A 261 -9.12 -22.47 2.44
CA HIS A 261 -9.64 -23.07 1.22
C HIS A 261 -8.81 -22.47 0.07
N PRO A 262 -8.73 -23.08 -1.14
CA PRO A 262 -8.22 -22.37 -2.31
C PRO A 262 -8.91 -21.00 -2.40
N PHE A 263 -8.15 -19.95 -2.73
CA PHE A 263 -8.71 -18.61 -2.82
C PHE A 263 -9.97 -18.67 -3.71
N PRO A 264 -11.11 -18.10 -3.27
CA PRO A 264 -12.37 -18.23 -3.97
C PRO A 264 -12.20 -17.87 -5.43
N THR A 265 -12.56 -18.80 -6.32
CA THR A 265 -12.32 -18.60 -7.75
C THR A 265 -13.27 -17.53 -8.26
N SER A 266 -12.72 -16.36 -8.58
CA SER A 266 -13.46 -15.31 -9.26
C SER A 266 -13.47 -15.59 -10.75
N LYS A 267 -14.66 -15.65 -11.35
CA LYS A 267 -14.77 -15.78 -12.81
C LYS A 267 -14.60 -14.39 -13.43
N ASN A 268 -13.81 -14.31 -14.50
CA ASN A 268 -13.90 -13.17 -15.40
C ASN A 268 -15.25 -13.28 -16.12
N GLU A 269 -16.10 -12.27 -15.92
CA GLU A 269 -17.30 -12.10 -16.73
C GLU A 269 -16.88 -11.66 -18.14
N ASP A 270 -17.54 -12.19 -19.18
CA ASP A 270 -17.38 -11.71 -20.54
C ASP A 270 -18.09 -10.36 -20.67
N ILE A 271 -17.35 -9.31 -20.32
CA ILE A 271 -17.79 -7.93 -20.39
C ILE A 271 -17.14 -7.30 -21.63
N GLU A 272 -17.96 -6.61 -22.43
CA GLU A 272 -17.45 -5.79 -23.52
C GLU A 272 -16.71 -4.58 -22.91
N LEU A 273 -15.50 -4.30 -23.37
CA LEU A 273 -14.66 -3.22 -22.87
C LEU A 273 -14.14 -2.39 -24.03
N ASP A 274 -14.11 -1.07 -23.86
CA ASP A 274 -13.46 -0.17 -24.80
C ASP A 274 -11.95 -0.35 -24.71
N THR A 275 -11.22 -0.11 -25.81
CA THR A 275 -9.76 -0.25 -25.83
C THR A 275 -9.11 1.10 -26.06
N VAL A 276 -8.12 1.42 -25.21
CA VAL A 276 -7.20 2.52 -25.44
C VAL A 276 -5.79 1.99 -25.60
N SER A 277 -5.05 2.56 -26.54
CA SER A 277 -3.63 2.25 -26.76
C SER A 277 -2.80 3.47 -26.37
N ILE A 278 -1.80 3.26 -25.51
CA ILE A 278 -0.95 4.33 -24.98
C ILE A 278 0.47 4.05 -25.44
N SER A 279 1.02 4.94 -26.26
CA SER A 279 2.38 4.79 -26.80
C SER A 279 3.44 4.80 -25.69
N ALA A 280 4.57 4.15 -25.95
CA ALA A 280 5.74 4.17 -25.06
C ALA A 280 6.15 5.62 -24.73
N GLY A 281 6.41 5.91 -23.45
CA GLY A 281 6.82 7.23 -22.99
C GLY A 281 5.71 8.29 -23.00
N SER A 282 4.45 7.90 -23.21
CA SER A 282 3.33 8.86 -23.37
C SER A 282 2.23 8.67 -22.35
N THR A 283 1.35 9.68 -22.27
CA THR A 283 0.18 9.69 -21.40
C THR A 283 -1.05 10.05 -22.22
N LEU A 284 -2.09 9.22 -22.15
CA LEU A 284 -3.40 9.44 -22.77
C LEU A 284 -4.36 9.98 -21.72
N ILE A 285 -5.16 10.99 -22.08
CA ILE A 285 -6.14 11.58 -21.18
C ILE A 285 -7.53 11.42 -21.78
N LYS A 286 -8.47 10.97 -20.94
CA LYS A 286 -9.89 10.93 -21.25
C LYS A 286 -10.66 11.87 -20.35
N LYS A 287 -11.41 12.79 -20.97
CA LYS A 287 -12.15 13.83 -20.27
C LYS A 287 -13.61 13.44 -20.11
N TYR A 288 -14.15 13.61 -18.91
CA TYR A 288 -15.55 13.38 -18.58
C TYR A 288 -16.11 14.58 -17.84
N LYS A 289 -17.44 14.71 -17.84
CA LYS A 289 -18.16 15.69 -17.04
C LYS A 289 -19.18 14.96 -16.18
N TRP A 290 -19.04 15.06 -14.87
CA TRP A 290 -19.92 14.40 -13.91
C TRP A 290 -20.43 15.39 -12.87
N GLU A 291 -21.61 15.09 -12.36
CA GLU A 291 -22.19 15.83 -11.24
C GLU A 291 -21.83 15.14 -9.92
N ALA A 292 -21.72 15.92 -8.83
CA ALA A 292 -21.54 15.37 -7.50
C ALA A 292 -22.64 14.33 -7.18
N GLY A 293 -22.22 13.18 -6.64
CA GLY A 293 -23.13 12.07 -6.34
C GLY A 293 -23.37 11.11 -7.52
N THR A 294 -22.80 11.36 -8.71
CA THR A 294 -22.89 10.40 -9.83
C THR A 294 -22.21 9.09 -9.43
N SER A 295 -22.98 8.00 -9.38
CA SER A 295 -22.48 6.65 -9.09
C SER A 295 -21.93 6.02 -10.37
N LEU A 296 -20.65 5.62 -10.32
CA LEU A 296 -19.90 5.11 -11.46
C LEU A 296 -19.32 3.73 -11.13
N ARG A 297 -19.46 2.80 -12.05
CA ARG A 297 -18.76 1.51 -12.04
C ARG A 297 -17.62 1.57 -13.04
N PHE A 298 -16.42 1.28 -12.57
CA PHE A 298 -15.22 1.16 -13.38
C PHE A 298 -14.89 -0.31 -13.54
N GLN A 299 -14.69 -0.73 -14.78
CA GLN A 299 -14.23 -2.08 -15.12
C GLN A 299 -12.98 -1.96 -15.98
N MET A 300 -11.92 -2.71 -15.66
CA MET A 300 -10.64 -2.53 -16.31
C MET A 300 -9.83 -3.82 -16.41
N ARG A 301 -9.22 -4.05 -17.57
CA ARG A 301 -8.36 -5.19 -17.87
C ARG A 301 -7.11 -4.71 -18.61
N HIS A 302 -5.96 -5.14 -18.13
CA HIS A 302 -4.66 -4.82 -18.71
C HIS A 302 -3.69 -5.97 -18.48
N SER A 303 -2.78 -6.19 -19.44
CA SER A 303 -1.79 -7.26 -19.37
C SER A 303 -0.38 -6.79 -18.99
N GLN A 304 -0.20 -5.47 -18.88
CA GLN A 304 1.05 -4.81 -18.53
C GLN A 304 0.79 -3.78 -17.43
N GLU A 305 1.83 -3.44 -16.68
CA GLU A 305 1.76 -2.35 -15.72
C GLU A 305 1.56 -1.00 -16.43
N PHE A 306 0.80 -0.12 -15.81
CA PHE A 306 0.58 1.23 -16.33
C PHE A 306 0.15 2.17 -15.21
N GLN A 307 0.28 3.47 -15.44
CA GLN A 307 -0.16 4.49 -14.49
C GLN A 307 -1.62 4.86 -14.73
N PHE A 308 -2.42 4.89 -13.67
CA PHE A 308 -3.79 5.38 -13.73
C PHE A 308 -4.03 6.44 -12.67
N PHE A 309 -4.39 7.64 -13.10
CA PHE A 309 -4.73 8.77 -12.23
C PHE A 309 -6.07 9.35 -12.65
N VAL A 310 -6.83 9.87 -11.68
CA VAL A 310 -8.03 10.65 -11.96
C VAL A 310 -7.83 12.03 -11.36
N TYR A 311 -7.94 13.04 -12.21
CA TYR A 311 -7.88 14.43 -11.79
C TYR A 311 -9.24 15.12 -11.95
N TYR A 312 -9.40 16.23 -11.26
CA TYR A 312 -10.60 17.05 -11.22
C TYR A 312 -10.27 18.53 -11.46
N SER A 313 -11.16 19.22 -12.17
CA SER A 313 -11.22 20.68 -12.18
C SER A 313 -12.69 21.14 -12.17
N PRO A 314 -13.04 22.21 -11.42
CA PRO A 314 -14.39 22.78 -11.46
C PRO A 314 -14.73 23.41 -12.82
N VAL A 315 -13.71 23.76 -13.62
CA VAL A 315 -13.85 24.40 -14.93
C VAL A 315 -13.17 23.57 -16.01
N GLU A 316 -13.62 23.73 -17.25
CA GLU A 316 -12.96 23.07 -18.36
C GLU A 316 -11.62 23.74 -18.64
N THR A 317 -10.53 23.01 -18.45
CA THR A 317 -9.18 23.52 -18.66
C THR A 317 -8.26 22.43 -19.20
N LYS A 318 -7.34 22.83 -20.07
CA LYS A 318 -6.23 21.98 -20.55
C LYS A 318 -4.96 22.15 -19.71
N GLU A 319 -4.93 23.16 -18.84
CA GLU A 319 -3.80 23.45 -17.96
C GLU A 319 -3.75 22.44 -16.82
N ARG A 320 -2.78 21.51 -16.86
CA ARG A 320 -2.63 20.46 -15.85
C ARG A 320 -2.32 21.00 -14.45
N ALA A 321 -1.80 22.22 -14.34
CA ALA A 321 -1.54 22.87 -13.06
C ALA A 321 -2.82 23.16 -12.26
N ASP A 322 -3.97 23.26 -12.95
CA ASP A 322 -5.29 23.50 -12.34
C ASP A 322 -5.97 22.21 -11.89
N TRP A 323 -5.35 21.05 -12.14
CA TRP A 323 -5.95 19.75 -11.91
C TRP A 323 -5.62 19.24 -10.50
N GLN A 324 -6.65 18.90 -9.74
CA GLN A 324 -6.52 18.25 -8.44
C GLN A 324 -6.64 16.74 -8.59
N GLU A 325 -5.69 15.96 -8.07
CA GLU A 325 -5.84 14.50 -7.97
C GLU A 325 -7.04 14.16 -7.06
N ILE A 326 -8.03 13.44 -7.59
CA ILE A 326 -9.33 13.19 -6.91
C ILE A 326 -9.59 11.69 -6.67
N TYR A 327 -8.63 10.86 -7.01
CA TYR A 327 -8.61 9.43 -6.80
C TYR A 327 -7.17 9.03 -6.54
N ALA A 328 -6.91 8.08 -5.65
CA ALA A 328 -5.56 7.58 -5.38
C ALA A 328 -4.98 6.91 -6.63
N GLY A 329 -4.28 7.71 -7.43
CA GLY A 329 -3.62 7.24 -8.62
C GLY A 329 -2.36 6.49 -8.26
N CYS A 330 -2.16 5.38 -8.93
CA CYS A 330 -0.99 4.54 -8.73
C CYS A 330 -0.58 3.87 -10.04
N GLU A 331 0.62 3.31 -10.02
CA GLU A 331 0.99 2.28 -10.97
C GLU A 331 0.13 1.04 -10.68
N ARG A 332 -0.60 0.56 -11.68
CA ARG A 332 -1.48 -0.59 -11.56
C ARG A 332 -0.73 -1.84 -12.02
N PRO A 333 -0.59 -2.87 -11.17
CA PRO A 333 0.04 -4.12 -11.56
C PRO A 333 -0.86 -4.95 -12.46
N ALA A 334 -0.27 -5.66 -13.43
CA ALA A 334 -1.00 -6.59 -14.27
C ALA A 334 -1.47 -7.81 -13.45
N LEU A 335 -2.76 -7.89 -13.16
CA LEU A 335 -3.42 -9.05 -12.54
C LEU A 335 -4.33 -9.74 -13.54
N ARG A 336 -4.73 -10.99 -13.25
CA ARG A 336 -5.51 -11.82 -14.18
C ARG A 336 -6.97 -11.40 -14.31
N LEU A 337 -7.55 -10.87 -13.24
CA LEU A 337 -8.95 -10.52 -13.21
C LEU A 337 -9.22 -9.16 -13.81
N ILE A 338 -10.42 -9.00 -14.37
CA ILE A 338 -10.98 -7.67 -14.63
C ILE A 338 -11.17 -6.99 -13.27
N ASP A 339 -10.46 -5.88 -13.09
CA ASP A 339 -10.65 -5.02 -11.94
C ASP A 339 -12.01 -4.33 -12.06
N ASP A 340 -12.73 -4.22 -10.95
CA ASP A 340 -14.13 -3.78 -10.94
C ASP A 340 -14.41 -3.09 -9.61
N TRP A 341 -14.70 -1.79 -9.67
CA TRP A 341 -14.97 -1.00 -8.47
C TRP A 341 -16.02 0.07 -8.73
N HIS A 342 -16.76 0.37 -7.67
CA HIS A 342 -17.68 1.49 -7.61
C HIS A 342 -16.95 2.72 -7.06
N TRP A 343 -17.15 3.86 -7.71
CA TRP A 343 -16.74 5.17 -7.23
C TRP A 343 -17.87 6.19 -7.43
N VAL A 344 -18.04 7.08 -6.46
CA VAL A 344 -19.03 8.16 -6.52
C VAL A 344 -18.29 9.47 -6.76
N ALA A 345 -18.66 10.19 -7.81
CA ALA A 345 -18.06 11.49 -8.12
C ALA A 345 -18.28 12.47 -6.95
N PRO A 346 -17.22 12.95 -6.26
CA PRO A 346 -17.40 13.75 -5.05
C PRO A 346 -17.80 15.21 -5.33
N LYS A 347 -17.57 15.71 -6.56
CA LYS A 347 -17.73 17.12 -6.93
C LYS A 347 -18.38 17.21 -8.32
N SER A 348 -19.11 18.28 -8.59
CA SER A 348 -19.54 18.58 -9.97
C SER A 348 -18.39 19.23 -10.72
N GLY A 349 -18.13 18.80 -11.97
CA GLY A 349 -17.10 19.40 -12.81
C GLY A 349 -16.51 18.46 -13.85
N PHE A 350 -15.27 18.73 -14.22
CA PHE A 350 -14.53 18.01 -15.26
C PHE A 350 -13.54 17.04 -14.62
N TYR A 351 -13.55 15.82 -15.13
CA TYR A 351 -12.71 14.72 -14.68
C TYR A 351 -11.78 14.28 -15.80
N PHE A 352 -10.50 14.13 -15.47
CA PHE A 352 -9.45 13.79 -16.43
C PHE A 352 -8.82 12.48 -16.00
N LEU A 353 -9.15 11.40 -16.71
CA LEU A 353 -8.60 10.08 -16.49
C LEU A 353 -7.31 9.97 -17.29
N SER A 354 -6.19 9.90 -16.59
CA SER A 354 -4.85 9.85 -17.16
C SER A 354 -4.34 8.42 -17.13
N PHE A 355 -4.07 7.88 -18.32
CA PHE A 355 -3.46 6.58 -18.54
C PHE A 355 -2.02 6.78 -19.02
N GLY A 356 -1.04 6.50 -18.17
CA GLY A 356 0.38 6.73 -18.44
C GLY A 356 1.14 5.45 -18.78
N ASN A 357 2.01 5.54 -19.77
CA ASN A 357 2.98 4.52 -20.18
C ASN A 357 4.41 5.11 -20.19
N GLU A 358 4.68 6.01 -19.24
CA GLU A 358 5.87 6.88 -19.24
C GLU A 358 7.17 6.11 -19.04
N LYS A 359 7.12 4.96 -18.36
CA LYS A 359 8.29 4.11 -18.09
C LYS A 359 8.63 3.17 -19.26
N ALA A 360 7.76 2.96 -20.23
CA ALA A 360 8.01 2.06 -21.34
C ALA A 360 8.88 2.70 -22.41
N TRP A 361 9.84 1.94 -22.94
CA TRP A 361 10.79 2.43 -23.96
C TRP A 361 10.40 2.06 -25.39
N PHE A 362 9.73 0.92 -25.58
CA PHE A 362 9.58 0.33 -26.91
C PHE A 362 8.13 0.05 -27.30
N PHE A 363 7.29 -0.37 -26.37
CA PHE A 363 5.98 -0.91 -26.68
C PHE A 363 4.86 -0.04 -26.13
N SER A 364 3.83 0.15 -26.96
CA SER A 364 2.54 0.63 -26.50
C SER A 364 1.91 -0.40 -25.58
N ILE A 365 1.10 0.08 -24.64
CA ILE A 365 0.23 -0.75 -23.82
C ILE A 365 -1.22 -0.60 -24.30
N ASN A 366 -2.00 -1.67 -24.17
CA ASN A 366 -3.44 -1.62 -24.37
C ASN A 366 -4.13 -1.80 -23.02
N VAL A 367 -4.98 -0.83 -22.69
CA VAL A 367 -5.86 -0.91 -21.53
C VAL A 367 -7.28 -1.06 -22.04
N HIS A 368 -7.95 -2.12 -21.61
CA HIS A 368 -9.35 -2.34 -21.89
C HIS A 368 -10.15 -1.84 -20.69
N TYR A 369 -11.09 -0.94 -20.87
CA TYR A 369 -11.86 -0.38 -19.76
C TYR A 369 -13.29 -0.06 -20.17
N ARG A 370 -14.16 0.04 -19.18
CA ARG A 370 -15.51 0.55 -19.31
C ARG A 370 -15.87 1.34 -18.07
N ILE A 371 -16.51 2.47 -18.27
CA ILE A 371 -17.08 3.27 -17.19
C ILE A 371 -18.57 3.33 -17.45
N SER A 372 -19.36 2.93 -16.46
CA SER A 372 -20.81 2.95 -16.55
C SER A 372 -21.39 3.77 -15.41
N ARG A 373 -22.38 4.60 -15.70
CA ARG A 373 -23.22 5.23 -14.69
C ARG A 373 -24.24 4.24 -14.17
N LEU A 374 -24.38 4.16 -12.86
CA LEU A 374 -25.39 3.35 -12.20
C LEU A 374 -26.62 4.24 -11.95
N GLN A 375 -27.72 3.99 -12.67
CA GLN A 375 -28.96 4.76 -12.56
C GLN A 375 -30.17 3.83 -12.54
N ASP A 376 -30.97 3.90 -11.47
CA ASP A 376 -32.24 3.16 -11.34
C ASP A 376 -32.14 1.64 -11.61
N GLY A 377 -31.02 1.03 -11.22
CA GLY A 377 -30.73 -0.39 -11.44
C GLY A 377 -30.24 -0.75 -12.85
N ALA A 378 -30.08 0.24 -13.73
CA ALA A 378 -29.45 0.08 -15.04
C ALA A 378 -28.00 0.59 -15.04
N GLU A 379 -27.18 -0.04 -15.88
CA GLU A 379 -25.81 0.42 -16.17
C GLU A 379 -25.80 1.10 -17.54
N VAL A 380 -25.48 2.40 -17.55
CA VAL A 380 -25.42 3.21 -18.78
C VAL A 380 -23.95 3.55 -19.07
N PRO A 381 -23.37 3.06 -20.19
CA PRO A 381 -21.97 3.35 -20.52
C PRO A 381 -21.71 4.86 -20.69
N GLU A 382 -20.69 5.36 -20.00
CA GLU A 382 -20.20 6.73 -20.11
C GLU A 382 -19.24 6.87 -21.28
N LYS A 383 -19.41 7.92 -22.07
CA LYS A 383 -18.48 8.26 -23.14
C LYS A 383 -17.65 9.48 -22.76
N ALA A 384 -16.35 9.38 -23.01
CA ALA A 384 -15.46 10.53 -22.88
C ALA A 384 -15.89 11.64 -23.86
N ILE A 385 -15.78 12.89 -23.41
CA ILE A 385 -16.07 14.09 -24.19
C ILE A 385 -14.84 14.43 -25.07
N GLU A 386 -13.63 14.03 -24.66
CA GLU A 386 -12.36 14.15 -25.40
C GLU A 386 -11.45 12.95 -25.04
#